data_AF-A0S6P7-F1
#
_entry.id   AF-A0S6P7-F1
#
_cell.length_a   1.000
_cell.length_b   1.000
_cell.length_c   1.000
_cell.angle_alpha   90.00
_cell.angle_beta   90.00
_cell.angle_gamma   90.00
#
_symmetry.space_group_name_H-M   'P 1'
#
loop_
_entity.id
_entity.type
_entity.pdbx_description
1 polymer ?
#
loop_
_entity_poly.entity_id
_entity_poly.type
_entity_poly.pdbx_seq_one_letter_code
_entity_poly.pdbx_strand_id
1 'polypeptide(L)'
;MNPQAKLIFSMSLLLGTTITISSNHWMMAWTGLEINTLAILPLISKSHHPRAIEASTKYFLTQATASALLLFSSMTNAWFTGQWDITQLTHPVSCMLLTAAISMKLGLVPFHFWFPEVLQGSSLMTSFLLATIMKFPPTILLILSSPSLNPNLLVTMAIASAALGGWMGLNQTQIRKILAFSSISHLGWMTIILTYNPKLTLITFYLYTLTTAAVFFALNSTNTLKLSTLMTAWSKIPPLTATLMLTLLSLAGLPPLTGFLPKWLIIQELTKQELTPTATIIALLSLLGLFFYLRLAYCATITIPPNAANHMKQWQTSKSINTLTSILITLSIMLLPLSPTILTIP
;
A
#
# COMPACT_ATOMS: atom_id res chain seq x y z
N MET A 1 6.06 24.26 -8.53
CA MET A 1 6.43 23.39 -9.67
C MET A 1 5.56 23.77 -10.86
N ASN A 2 6.17 24.06 -12.01
CA ASN A 2 5.46 24.39 -13.24
C ASN A 2 4.47 23.25 -13.61
N PRO A 3 3.21 23.55 -14.02
CA PRO A 3 2.26 22.53 -14.49
C PRO A 3 2.85 21.58 -15.55
N GLN A 4 3.69 22.08 -16.46
CA GLN A 4 4.36 21.24 -17.46
C GLN A 4 5.32 20.22 -16.82
N ALA A 5 6.14 20.66 -15.87
CA ALA A 5 7.02 19.76 -15.13
C ALA A 5 6.21 18.71 -14.35
N LYS A 6 5.08 19.09 -13.74
CA LYS A 6 4.20 18.15 -13.05
C LYS A 6 3.65 17.09 -14.00
N LEU A 7 3.26 17.50 -15.21
CA LEU A 7 2.78 16.58 -16.25
C LEU A 7 3.88 15.60 -16.68
N ILE A 8 5.11 16.08 -16.92
CA ILE A 8 6.25 15.23 -17.28
C ILE A 8 6.55 14.20 -16.19
N PHE A 9 6.58 14.59 -14.91
CA PHE A 9 6.81 13.65 -13.82
C PHE A 9 5.67 12.64 -13.65
N SER A 10 4.40 13.04 -13.85
CA SER A 10 3.29 12.08 -13.83
C SER A 10 3.32 11.12 -15.03
N MET A 11 3.66 11.61 -16.23
CA MET A 11 3.74 10.78 -17.43
C MET A 11 4.91 9.80 -17.34
N SER A 12 6.09 10.23 -16.87
CA SER A 12 7.23 9.33 -16.64
C SER A 12 6.93 8.26 -15.61
N LEU A 13 6.20 8.58 -14.54
CA LEU A 13 5.74 7.62 -13.55
C LEU A 13 4.79 6.57 -14.16
N LEU A 14 3.87 6.98 -15.03
CA LEU A 14 3.05 6.03 -15.79
C LEU A 14 3.90 5.20 -16.74
N LEU A 15 4.84 5.82 -17.46
CA LEU A 15 5.73 5.16 -18.42
C LEU A 15 6.62 4.11 -17.75
N GLY A 16 7.19 4.41 -16.59
CA GLY A 16 7.96 3.44 -15.82
C GLY A 16 7.10 2.26 -15.39
N THR A 17 5.88 2.51 -14.89
CA THR A 17 4.95 1.41 -14.54
C THR A 17 4.54 0.57 -15.76
N THR A 18 4.24 1.17 -16.92
CA THR A 18 3.84 0.40 -18.10
C THR A 18 4.99 -0.44 -18.64
N ILE A 19 6.21 0.11 -18.68
CA ILE A 19 7.42 -0.61 -19.09
C ILE A 19 7.62 -1.88 -18.24
N THR A 20 7.51 -1.75 -16.92
CA THR A 20 7.73 -2.91 -16.03
C THR A 20 6.71 -4.03 -16.19
N ILE A 21 5.50 -3.68 -16.60
CA ILE A 21 4.38 -4.64 -16.69
C ILE A 21 4.40 -5.36 -18.04
N SER A 22 4.80 -4.67 -19.10
CA SER A 22 4.88 -5.25 -20.44
C SER A 22 6.23 -5.92 -20.73
N SER A 23 7.24 -5.70 -19.90
CA SER A 23 8.57 -6.28 -20.11
C SER A 23 8.61 -7.77 -19.82
N ASN A 24 9.22 -8.54 -20.71
CA ASN A 24 9.64 -9.93 -20.46
C ASN A 24 11.13 -10.02 -20.05
N HIS A 25 11.93 -9.00 -20.36
CA HIS A 25 13.37 -9.00 -20.10
C HIS A 25 13.72 -8.28 -18.80
N TRP A 26 14.56 -8.87 -17.94
CA TRP A 26 14.96 -8.30 -16.64
C TRP A 26 15.51 -6.87 -16.72
N MET A 27 16.40 -6.59 -17.67
CA MET A 27 16.95 -5.24 -17.85
C MET A 27 15.87 -4.20 -18.12
N MET A 28 14.84 -4.54 -18.91
CA MET A 28 13.74 -3.61 -19.22
C MET A 28 12.82 -3.40 -18.00
N ALA A 29 12.57 -4.47 -17.23
CA ALA A 29 11.89 -4.33 -15.94
C ALA A 29 12.68 -3.42 -14.98
N TRP A 30 14.01 -3.55 -14.94
CA TRP A 30 14.84 -2.69 -14.11
C TRP A 30 14.80 -1.23 -14.57
N THR A 31 14.91 -0.94 -15.87
CA THR A 31 14.84 0.45 -16.36
C THR A 31 13.49 1.09 -16.03
N GLY A 32 12.38 0.36 -16.16
CA GLY A 32 11.06 0.85 -15.76
C GLY A 32 10.96 1.17 -14.26
N LEU A 33 11.56 0.34 -13.40
CA LEU A 33 11.64 0.62 -11.97
C LEU A 33 12.50 1.85 -11.66
N GLU A 34 13.60 2.08 -12.36
CA GLU A 34 14.44 3.27 -12.16
C GLU A 34 13.80 4.56 -12.66
N ILE A 35 13.03 4.48 -13.76
CA ILE A 35 12.24 5.63 -14.20
C ILE A 35 11.24 6.02 -13.10
N ASN A 36 10.62 5.04 -12.41
CA ASN A 36 9.71 5.30 -11.30
C ASN A 36 10.43 5.91 -10.08
N THR A 37 11.60 5.41 -9.71
CA THR A 37 12.37 5.93 -8.56
C THR A 37 12.78 7.38 -8.80
N LEU A 38 13.23 7.72 -10.01
CA LEU A 38 13.65 9.08 -10.36
C LEU A 38 12.45 10.03 -10.52
N ALA A 39 11.36 9.59 -11.14
CA ALA A 39 10.19 10.43 -11.40
C ALA A 39 9.46 10.90 -10.12
N ILE A 40 9.49 10.09 -9.05
CA ILE A 40 8.77 10.41 -7.81
C ILE A 40 9.55 11.37 -6.88
N LEU A 41 10.89 11.45 -6.99
CA LEU A 41 11.70 12.29 -6.09
C LEU A 41 11.27 13.77 -6.07
N PRO A 42 11.04 14.44 -7.23
CA PRO A 42 10.60 15.84 -7.24
C PRO A 42 9.19 16.02 -6.68
N LEU A 43 8.35 14.99 -6.76
CA LEU A 43 7.01 15.00 -6.17
C LEU A 43 7.10 14.92 -4.63
N ILE A 44 8.03 14.13 -4.09
CA ILE A 44 8.28 14.05 -2.64
C ILE A 44 8.84 15.37 -2.09
N SER A 45 9.83 15.95 -2.77
CA SER A 45 10.53 17.17 -2.31
C SER A 45 9.80 18.48 -2.62
N LYS A 46 8.57 18.43 -3.16
CA LYS A 46 7.79 19.59 -3.64
C LYS A 46 7.66 20.74 -2.63
N SER A 47 7.59 20.46 -1.33
CA SER A 47 7.44 21.50 -0.31
C SER A 47 8.76 22.15 0.11
N HIS A 48 9.92 21.66 -0.34
CA HIS A 48 11.27 22.14 -0.04
C HIS A 48 11.62 22.27 1.47
N HIS A 49 10.78 21.72 2.35
CA HIS A 49 11.00 21.67 3.79
C HIS A 49 12.05 20.60 4.13
N PRO A 50 12.90 20.77 5.17
CA PRO A 50 13.93 19.80 5.53
C PRO A 50 13.38 18.37 5.67
N ARG A 51 12.19 18.21 6.26
CA ARG A 51 11.51 16.90 6.37
C ARG A 51 11.17 16.24 5.01
N ALA A 52 10.85 17.03 3.99
CA ALA A 52 10.58 16.50 2.66
C ALA A 52 11.89 16.10 1.94
N ILE A 53 12.97 16.84 2.20
CA ILE A 53 14.32 16.52 1.71
C ILE A 53 14.83 15.22 2.37
N GLU A 54 14.68 15.09 3.69
CA GLU A 54 15.01 13.87 4.43
C GLU A 54 14.20 12.66 3.92
N ALA A 55 12.90 12.83 3.66
CA ALA A 55 12.08 11.79 3.05
C ALA A 55 12.57 11.41 1.65
N SER A 56 12.92 12.39 0.80
CA SER A 56 13.42 12.11 -0.54
C SER A 56 14.77 11.38 -0.54
N THR A 57 15.67 11.73 0.38
CA THR A 57 16.99 11.07 0.51
C THR A 57 16.86 9.65 1.04
N LYS A 58 16.03 9.42 2.06
CA LYS A 58 15.72 8.06 2.57
C LYS A 58 15.10 7.18 1.49
N TYR A 59 14.13 7.72 0.74
CA TYR A 59 13.53 7.01 -0.39
C TYR A 59 14.57 6.66 -1.46
N PHE A 60 15.36 7.63 -1.90
CA PHE A 60 16.37 7.42 -2.94
C PHE A 60 17.38 6.33 -2.54
N LEU A 61 17.98 6.45 -1.36
CA LEU A 61 19.00 5.50 -0.90
C LEU A 61 18.45 4.08 -0.82
N THR A 62 17.28 3.89 -0.20
CA THR A 62 16.69 2.55 -0.06
C THR A 62 16.24 1.94 -1.39
N GLN A 63 15.74 2.77 -2.32
CA GLN A 63 15.25 2.28 -3.60
C GLN A 63 16.37 2.01 -4.61
N ALA A 64 17.46 2.78 -4.53
CA ALA A 64 18.68 2.57 -5.32
C ALA A 64 19.43 1.30 -4.86
N THR A 65 19.50 1.05 -3.55
CA THR A 65 20.06 -0.22 -3.05
C THR A 65 19.19 -1.41 -3.49
N ALA A 66 17.87 -1.27 -3.42
CA ALA A 66 16.95 -2.31 -3.86
C ALA A 66 17.03 -2.58 -5.36
N SER A 67 17.21 -1.55 -6.19
CA SER A 67 17.36 -1.72 -7.64
C SER A 67 18.72 -2.31 -8.02
N ALA A 68 19.81 -1.96 -7.33
CA ALA A 68 21.10 -2.61 -7.49
C ALA A 68 21.05 -4.11 -7.12
N LEU A 69 20.38 -4.45 -6.01
CA LEU A 69 20.14 -5.85 -5.62
C LEU A 69 19.30 -6.61 -6.66
N LEU A 70 18.31 -5.96 -7.27
CA LEU A 70 17.50 -6.55 -8.34
C LEU A 70 18.37 -6.86 -9.57
N LEU A 71 19.20 -5.92 -10.03
CA LEU A 71 20.13 -6.18 -11.12
C LEU A 71 21.09 -7.32 -10.78
N PHE A 72 21.63 -7.33 -9.56
CA PHE A 72 22.52 -8.39 -9.10
C PHE A 72 21.84 -9.77 -9.11
N SER A 73 20.56 -9.83 -8.71
CA SER A 73 19.76 -11.06 -8.81
C SER A 73 19.59 -11.53 -10.26
N SER A 74 19.35 -10.61 -11.20
CA SER A 74 19.19 -10.95 -12.62
C SER A 74 20.51 -11.37 -13.27
N MET A 75 21.63 -10.72 -12.91
CA MET A 75 22.97 -11.05 -13.41
C MET A 75 23.44 -12.41 -12.92
N THR A 76 23.21 -12.73 -11.65
CA THR A 76 23.54 -14.05 -11.11
C THR A 76 22.69 -15.13 -11.78
N ASN A 77 21.40 -14.87 -12.04
CA ASN A 77 20.56 -15.81 -12.79
C ASN A 77 21.08 -16.03 -14.21
N ALA A 78 21.36 -14.94 -14.95
CA ALA A 78 21.86 -14.98 -16.32
C ALA A 78 23.24 -15.64 -16.42
N TRP A 79 24.08 -15.52 -15.39
CA TRP A 79 25.36 -16.23 -15.34
C TRP A 79 25.17 -17.76 -15.34
N PHE A 80 24.15 -18.27 -14.66
CA PHE A 80 23.87 -19.70 -14.57
C PHE A 80 23.06 -20.23 -15.76
N THR A 81 22.06 -19.49 -16.24
CA THR A 81 21.13 -19.97 -17.29
C THR A 81 21.43 -19.44 -18.69
N GLY A 82 22.21 -18.35 -18.81
CA GLY A 82 22.43 -17.63 -20.06
C GLY A 82 21.21 -16.85 -20.56
N GLN A 83 20.11 -16.79 -19.80
CA GLN A 83 18.85 -16.20 -20.21
C GLN A 83 18.45 -15.02 -19.31
N TRP A 84 17.75 -14.05 -19.90
CA TRP A 84 17.32 -12.81 -19.25
C TRP A 84 15.80 -12.69 -19.10
N ASP A 85 15.08 -13.79 -19.31
CA ASP A 85 13.63 -13.82 -19.17
C ASP A 85 13.21 -13.78 -17.70
N ILE A 86 12.12 -13.08 -17.41
CA ILE A 86 11.60 -12.89 -16.04
C ILE A 86 11.03 -14.20 -15.47
N THR A 87 10.44 -15.03 -16.32
CA THR A 87 9.75 -16.26 -15.88
C THR A 87 10.73 -17.38 -15.47
N GLN A 88 11.98 -17.30 -15.93
CA GLN A 88 12.98 -18.35 -15.77
C GLN A 88 14.00 -18.01 -14.68
N LEU A 89 13.52 -17.92 -13.44
CA LEU A 89 14.38 -17.87 -12.25
C LEU A 89 14.59 -19.27 -11.71
N THR A 90 15.81 -19.79 -11.84
CA THR A 90 16.11 -21.19 -11.48
C THR A 90 17.05 -21.31 -10.29
N HIS A 91 17.98 -20.38 -10.13
CA HIS A 91 19.00 -20.49 -9.09
C HIS A 91 18.46 -20.01 -7.72
N PRO A 92 18.62 -20.77 -6.63
CA PRO A 92 18.04 -20.41 -5.33
C PRO A 92 18.59 -19.08 -4.78
N VAL A 93 19.87 -18.78 -5.03
CA VAL A 93 20.49 -17.51 -4.59
C VAL A 93 19.89 -16.32 -5.34
N SER A 94 19.60 -16.43 -6.64
CA SER A 94 18.98 -15.33 -7.39
C SER A 94 17.54 -15.11 -6.92
N CYS A 95 16.80 -16.17 -6.61
CA CYS A 95 15.46 -16.09 -6.04
C CYS A 95 15.45 -15.41 -4.64
N MET A 96 16.41 -15.74 -3.78
CA MET A 96 16.57 -15.07 -2.47
C MET A 96 16.94 -13.59 -2.61
N LEU A 97 17.86 -13.25 -3.52
CA LEU A 97 18.24 -11.86 -3.77
C LEU A 97 17.07 -11.06 -4.37
N LEU A 98 16.31 -11.65 -5.28
CA LEU A 98 15.15 -11.02 -5.88
C LEU A 98 14.05 -10.75 -4.84
N THR A 99 13.74 -11.74 -3.99
CA THR A 99 12.76 -11.57 -2.91
C THR A 99 13.21 -10.48 -1.94
N ALA A 100 14.49 -10.44 -1.55
CA ALA A 100 15.05 -9.37 -0.75
C ALA A 100 14.93 -8.00 -1.46
N ALA A 101 15.30 -7.90 -2.73
CA ALA A 101 15.23 -6.66 -3.50
C ALA A 101 13.81 -6.11 -3.61
N ILE A 102 12.85 -6.95 -4.02
CA ILE A 102 11.45 -6.52 -4.14
C ILE A 102 10.84 -6.21 -2.77
N SER A 103 11.19 -6.98 -1.73
CA SER A 103 10.72 -6.69 -0.38
C SER A 103 11.17 -5.33 0.13
N MET A 104 12.39 -4.92 -0.20
CA MET A 104 12.91 -3.60 0.09
C MET A 104 12.15 -2.51 -0.68
N LYS A 105 11.81 -2.75 -1.96
CA LYS A 105 11.00 -1.82 -2.76
C LYS A 105 9.58 -1.64 -2.24
N LEU A 106 8.94 -2.71 -1.77
CA LEU A 106 7.57 -2.69 -1.23
C LEU A 106 7.48 -2.17 0.21
N GLY A 107 8.58 -2.25 0.96
CA GLY A 107 8.64 -1.92 2.39
C GLY A 107 8.14 -3.06 3.28
N LEU A 108 8.36 -4.31 2.88
CA LEU A 108 8.08 -5.50 3.70
C LEU A 108 9.11 -5.62 4.83
N VAL A 109 8.75 -6.33 5.89
CA VAL A 109 9.66 -6.62 7.01
C VAL A 109 10.72 -7.62 6.56
N PRO A 110 12.02 -7.40 6.85
CA PRO A 110 12.59 -6.43 7.80
C PRO A 110 12.83 -5.00 7.25
N PHE A 111 12.77 -4.79 5.94
CA PHE A 111 13.13 -3.53 5.26
C PHE A 111 12.07 -2.41 5.32
N HIS A 112 11.16 -2.47 6.29
CA HIS A 112 10.00 -1.58 6.39
C HIS A 112 10.30 -0.15 6.89
N PHE A 113 11.46 0.08 7.51
CA PHE A 113 11.74 1.32 8.28
C PHE A 113 11.64 2.61 7.46
N TRP A 114 11.99 2.58 6.17
CA TRP A 114 11.94 3.77 5.32
C TRP A 114 10.51 4.24 5.07
N PHE A 115 9.55 3.31 4.99
CA PHE A 115 8.22 3.60 4.45
C PHE A 115 7.41 4.57 5.33
N PRO A 116 7.26 4.36 6.65
CA PRO A 116 6.53 5.31 7.51
C PRO A 116 7.15 6.71 7.57
N GLU A 117 8.47 6.81 7.46
CA GLU A 117 9.18 8.09 7.50
C GLU A 117 8.98 8.89 6.21
N VAL A 118 9.05 8.22 5.06
CA VAL A 118 8.83 8.85 3.75
C VAL A 118 7.39 9.32 3.58
N LEU A 119 6.40 8.54 4.01
CA LEU A 119 5.00 9.01 4.02
C LEU A 119 4.82 10.22 4.94
N GLN A 120 5.48 10.23 6.10
CA GLN A 120 5.33 11.34 7.04
C GLN A 120 5.94 12.65 6.51
N GLY A 121 7.04 12.59 5.75
CA GLY A 121 7.69 13.77 5.17
C GLY A 121 7.04 14.30 3.88
N SER A 122 6.14 13.53 3.27
CA SER A 122 5.48 13.87 2.01
C SER A 122 4.05 14.42 2.18
N SER A 123 3.51 15.02 1.12
CA SER A 123 2.12 15.51 1.06
C SER A 123 1.12 14.34 0.98
N LEU A 124 -0.14 14.55 1.37
CA LEU A 124 -1.15 13.49 1.33
C LEU A 124 -1.30 12.85 -0.06
N MET A 125 -1.35 13.66 -1.12
CA MET A 125 -1.48 13.14 -2.49
C MET A 125 -0.25 12.35 -2.95
N THR A 126 0.95 12.76 -2.55
CA THR A 126 2.17 12.02 -2.90
C THR A 126 2.34 10.77 -2.05
N SER A 127 1.89 10.79 -0.80
CA SER A 127 1.82 9.60 0.04
C SER A 127 0.83 8.55 -0.49
N PHE A 128 -0.27 8.98 -1.12
CA PHE A 128 -1.18 8.09 -1.85
C PHE A 128 -0.50 7.43 -3.05
N LEU A 129 0.20 8.20 -3.88
CA LEU A 129 0.98 7.69 -5.02
C LEU A 129 2.01 6.63 -4.59
N LEU A 130 2.72 6.89 -3.48
CA LEU A 130 3.69 5.95 -2.90
C LEU A 130 3.04 4.68 -2.34
N ALA A 131 1.85 4.79 -1.75
CA ALA A 131 1.15 3.66 -1.17
C ALA A 131 0.46 2.76 -2.21
N THR A 132 0.22 3.25 -3.43
CA THR A 132 -0.55 2.56 -4.48
C THR A 132 0.29 2.30 -5.73
N ILE A 133 0.45 3.31 -6.59
CA ILE A 133 1.05 3.16 -7.93
C ILE A 133 2.50 2.65 -7.83
N MET A 134 3.28 3.13 -6.86
CA MET A 134 4.66 2.67 -6.67
C MET A 134 4.79 1.23 -6.19
N LYS A 135 3.74 0.67 -5.57
CA LYS A 135 3.72 -0.73 -5.15
C LYS A 135 3.29 -1.68 -6.27
N PHE A 136 2.69 -1.16 -7.34
CA PHE A 136 2.13 -1.99 -8.42
C PHE A 136 3.20 -2.70 -9.27
N PRO A 137 4.25 -2.03 -9.79
CA PRO A 137 5.33 -2.70 -10.53
C PRO A 137 6.02 -3.81 -9.75
N PRO A 138 6.46 -3.60 -8.49
CA PRO A 138 7.15 -4.65 -7.77
C PRO A 138 6.22 -5.81 -7.39
N THR A 139 4.91 -5.56 -7.15
CA THR A 139 3.96 -6.68 -6.97
C THR A 139 3.80 -7.53 -8.22
N ILE A 140 3.81 -6.93 -9.41
CA ILE A 140 3.71 -7.68 -10.67
C ILE A 140 4.96 -8.53 -10.90
N LEU A 141 6.15 -8.01 -10.62
CA LEU A 141 7.38 -8.81 -10.72
C LEU A 141 7.38 -10.00 -9.75
N LEU A 142 6.85 -9.84 -8.53
CA LEU A 142 6.65 -10.98 -7.62
C LEU A 142 5.65 -12.01 -8.17
N ILE A 143 4.57 -11.56 -8.80
CA ILE A 143 3.58 -12.45 -9.40
C ILE A 143 4.19 -13.25 -10.56
N LEU A 144 4.92 -12.60 -11.46
CA LEU A 144 5.58 -13.24 -12.60
C LEU A 144 6.65 -14.26 -12.16
N SER A 145 7.34 -13.99 -11.05
CA SER A 145 8.37 -14.88 -10.49
C SER A 145 7.84 -15.89 -9.48
N SER A 146 6.55 -15.86 -9.14
CA SER A 146 5.94 -16.66 -8.07
C SER A 146 6.27 -18.17 -8.05
N PRO A 147 6.35 -18.91 -9.17
CA PRO A 147 6.64 -20.35 -9.10
C PRO A 147 8.05 -20.69 -8.61
N SER A 148 8.99 -19.74 -8.72
CA SER A 148 10.41 -19.94 -8.36
C SER A 148 10.76 -19.54 -6.93
N LEU A 149 9.85 -18.85 -6.23
CA LEU A 149 10.15 -18.23 -4.95
C LEU A 149 10.08 -19.24 -3.81
N ASN A 150 10.93 -19.06 -2.80
CA ASN A 150 10.91 -19.89 -1.60
C ASN A 150 9.67 -19.56 -0.73
N PRO A 151 8.72 -20.51 -0.57
CA PRO A 151 7.48 -20.26 0.18
C PRO A 151 7.74 -19.99 1.66
N ASN A 152 8.73 -20.65 2.29
CA ASN A 152 9.03 -20.48 3.71
C ASN A 152 9.51 -19.06 4.02
N LEU A 153 10.33 -18.48 3.12
CA LEU A 153 10.81 -17.11 3.26
C LEU A 153 9.64 -16.11 3.11
N LEU A 154 8.76 -16.32 2.14
CA LEU A 154 7.60 -15.45 1.95
C LEU A 154 6.64 -15.52 3.14
N VAL A 155 6.33 -16.71 3.65
CA VAL A 155 5.44 -16.87 4.82
C VAL A 155 6.03 -16.20 6.06
N THR A 156 7.33 -16.35 6.33
CA THR A 156 7.97 -15.70 7.49
C THR A 156 7.95 -14.18 7.39
N MET A 157 8.27 -13.61 6.22
CA MET A 157 8.20 -12.16 5.98
C MET A 157 6.78 -11.61 6.08
N ALA A 158 5.80 -12.39 5.62
CA ALA A 158 4.39 -12.02 5.63
C ALA A 158 3.80 -11.99 7.05
N ILE A 159 4.10 -13.00 7.88
CA ILE A 159 3.70 -13.02 9.30
C ILE A 159 4.39 -11.87 10.04
N ALA A 160 5.68 -11.67 9.81
CA ALA A 160 6.44 -10.60 10.46
C ALA A 160 5.93 -9.20 10.07
N SER A 161 5.55 -8.99 8.81
CA SER A 161 4.95 -7.72 8.33
C SER A 161 3.54 -7.49 8.86
N ALA A 162 2.71 -8.53 8.97
CA ALA A 162 1.42 -8.42 9.65
C ALA A 162 1.58 -8.06 11.14
N ALA A 163 2.51 -8.70 11.85
CA ALA A 163 2.76 -8.44 13.27
C ALA A 163 3.32 -7.04 13.54
N LEU A 164 4.41 -6.65 12.87
CA LEU A 164 5.02 -5.34 13.07
C LEU A 164 4.14 -4.20 12.55
N GLY A 165 3.44 -4.40 11.44
CA GLY A 165 2.46 -3.44 10.94
C GLY A 165 1.34 -3.18 11.97
N GLY A 166 0.85 -4.25 12.61
CA GLY A 166 -0.11 -4.16 13.71
C GLY A 166 0.45 -3.39 14.91
N TRP A 167 1.52 -3.88 15.54
CA TRP A 167 2.05 -3.30 16.77
C TRP A 167 2.53 -1.86 16.62
N MET A 168 3.30 -1.55 15.56
CA MET A 168 3.83 -0.21 15.38
C MET A 168 2.74 0.80 15.00
N GLY A 169 1.66 0.35 14.35
CA GLY A 169 0.51 1.18 14.02
C GLY A 169 -0.23 1.71 15.25
N LEU A 170 -0.32 0.90 16.33
CA LEU A 170 -1.01 1.26 17.57
C LEU A 170 -0.44 2.52 18.23
N ASN A 171 0.88 2.68 18.20
CA ASN A 171 1.57 3.75 18.92
C ASN A 171 1.65 5.07 18.13
N GLN A 172 1.09 5.14 16.92
CA GLN A 172 1.18 6.36 16.11
C GLN A 172 -0.01 7.29 16.33
N THR A 173 0.26 8.59 16.33
CA THR A 173 -0.76 9.67 16.35
C THR A 173 -0.89 10.39 15.00
N GLN A 174 0.11 10.23 14.13
CA GLN A 174 0.14 10.82 12.79
C GLN A 174 -0.57 9.89 11.81
N ILE A 175 -1.57 10.41 11.10
CA ILE A 175 -2.42 9.61 10.23
C ILE A 175 -1.60 8.97 9.10
N ARG A 176 -0.62 9.69 8.54
CA ARG A 176 0.25 9.17 7.47
C ARG A 176 1.08 7.97 7.92
N LYS A 177 1.56 7.95 9.17
CA LYS A 177 2.28 6.78 9.71
C LYS A 177 1.35 5.61 9.98
N ILE A 178 0.14 5.87 10.49
CA ILE A 178 -0.86 4.81 10.70
C ILE A 178 -1.18 4.12 9.37
N LEU A 179 -1.45 4.91 8.31
CA LEU A 179 -1.68 4.37 6.96
C LEU A 179 -0.45 3.69 6.36
N ALA A 180 0.76 4.12 6.76
CA ALA A 180 1.97 3.47 6.32
C ALA A 180 2.07 2.03 6.88
N PHE A 181 1.88 1.89 8.19
CA PHE A 181 1.89 0.59 8.87
C PHE A 181 0.74 -0.31 8.44
N SER A 182 -0.42 0.27 8.12
CA SER A 182 -1.50 -0.52 7.55
C SER A 182 -1.13 -1.10 6.18
N SER A 183 -0.47 -0.33 5.31
CA SER A 183 0.01 -0.88 4.04
C SER A 183 1.01 -2.01 4.22
N ILE A 184 1.86 -1.97 5.26
CA ILE A 184 2.82 -3.03 5.57
C ILE A 184 2.06 -4.30 5.96
N SER A 185 1.01 -4.17 6.79
CA SER A 185 0.17 -5.31 7.15
C SER A 185 -0.60 -5.91 5.96
N HIS A 186 -1.14 -5.08 5.06
CA HIS A 186 -1.83 -5.55 3.86
C HIS A 186 -0.87 -6.19 2.86
N LEU A 187 0.35 -5.68 2.72
CA LEU A 187 1.38 -6.35 1.94
C LEU A 187 1.73 -7.72 2.52
N GLY A 188 1.72 -7.88 3.85
CA GLY A 188 1.87 -9.19 4.49
C GLY A 188 0.82 -10.20 4.01
N TRP A 189 -0.46 -9.80 4.00
CA TRP A 189 -1.55 -10.60 3.46
C TRP A 189 -1.33 -10.96 1.97
N MET A 190 -0.89 -9.99 1.16
CA MET A 190 -0.58 -10.22 -0.25
C MET A 190 0.59 -11.21 -0.44
N THR A 191 1.64 -11.11 0.37
CA THR A 191 2.81 -11.98 0.23
C THR A 191 2.57 -13.44 0.60
N ILE A 192 1.68 -13.72 1.56
CA ILE A 192 1.39 -15.09 2.00
C ILE A 192 0.72 -15.92 0.91
N ILE A 193 -0.18 -15.32 0.14
CA ILE A 193 -0.95 -16.05 -0.88
C ILE A 193 -0.25 -16.10 -2.24
N LEU A 194 0.84 -15.34 -2.42
CA LEU A 194 1.54 -15.19 -3.69
C LEU A 194 1.93 -16.52 -4.35
N THR A 195 2.48 -17.46 -3.59
CA THR A 195 2.94 -18.76 -4.12
C THR A 195 1.79 -19.72 -4.38
N TYR A 196 0.66 -19.59 -3.68
CA TYR A 196 -0.46 -20.53 -3.77
C TYR A 196 -1.48 -20.11 -4.82
N ASN A 197 -1.82 -18.82 -4.86
CA ASN A 197 -2.76 -18.26 -5.82
C ASN A 197 -2.38 -16.80 -6.17
N PRO A 198 -1.53 -16.60 -7.20
CA PRO A 198 -1.07 -15.26 -7.57
C PRO A 198 -2.21 -14.34 -8.02
N LYS A 199 -3.26 -14.90 -8.63
CA LYS A 199 -4.45 -14.13 -9.03
C LYS A 199 -5.17 -13.52 -7.83
N LEU A 200 -5.23 -14.24 -6.72
CA LEU A 200 -5.81 -13.73 -5.50
C LEU A 200 -5.00 -12.55 -4.94
N THR A 201 -3.66 -12.58 -5.05
CA THR A 201 -2.84 -11.41 -4.68
C THR A 201 -3.22 -10.17 -5.47
N LEU A 202 -3.45 -10.32 -6.78
CA LEU A 202 -3.81 -9.21 -7.64
C LEU A 202 -5.17 -8.60 -7.25
N ILE A 203 -6.17 -9.45 -6.99
CA ILE A 203 -7.49 -9.01 -6.49
C ILE A 203 -7.33 -8.25 -5.17
N THR A 204 -6.54 -8.78 -4.24
CA THR A 204 -6.32 -8.12 -2.94
C THR A 204 -5.60 -6.77 -3.10
N PHE A 205 -4.67 -6.65 -4.05
CA PHE A 205 -4.01 -5.40 -4.37
C PHE A 205 -4.99 -4.37 -4.94
N TYR A 206 -5.86 -4.75 -5.88
CA TYR A 206 -6.88 -3.84 -6.41
C TYR A 206 -7.86 -3.36 -5.33
N LEU A 207 -8.33 -4.24 -4.45
CA LEU A 207 -9.21 -3.82 -3.34
C LEU A 207 -8.49 -2.93 -2.32
N TYR A 208 -7.22 -3.21 -2.04
CA TYR A 208 -6.39 -2.35 -1.21
C TYR A 208 -6.17 -0.96 -1.83
N THR A 209 -5.84 -0.88 -3.12
CA THR A 209 -5.65 0.42 -3.80
C THR A 209 -6.94 1.24 -3.85
N LEU A 210 -8.08 0.59 -4.07
CA LEU A 210 -9.39 1.23 -4.09
C LEU A 210 -9.77 1.81 -2.71
N THR A 211 -9.64 1.00 -1.66
CA THR A 211 -9.97 1.41 -0.28
C THR A 211 -9.00 2.49 0.23
N THR A 212 -7.70 2.36 -0.03
CA THR A 212 -6.72 3.38 0.34
C THR A 212 -6.90 4.69 -0.43
N ALA A 213 -7.28 4.65 -1.72
CA ALA A 213 -7.62 5.84 -2.48
C ALA A 213 -8.77 6.61 -1.80
N ALA A 214 -9.86 5.91 -1.44
CA ALA A 214 -10.99 6.52 -0.75
C ALA A 214 -10.57 7.26 0.53
N VAL A 215 -9.76 6.61 1.37
CA VAL A 215 -9.26 7.20 2.63
C VAL A 215 -8.35 8.40 2.38
N PHE A 216 -7.35 8.30 1.49
CA PHE A 216 -6.44 9.42 1.22
C PHE A 216 -7.17 10.63 0.62
N PHE A 217 -8.13 10.42 -0.28
CA PHE A 217 -8.93 11.50 -0.84
C PHE A 217 -9.82 12.17 0.21
N ALA A 218 -10.47 11.39 1.09
CA ALA A 218 -11.27 11.92 2.19
C ALA A 218 -10.41 12.75 3.17
N LEU A 219 -9.24 12.24 3.56
CA LEU A 219 -8.29 12.97 4.42
C LEU A 219 -7.75 14.24 3.75
N ASN A 220 -7.52 14.22 2.44
CA ASN A 220 -7.05 15.38 1.68
C ASN A 220 -8.12 16.48 1.60
N SER A 221 -9.39 16.12 1.46
CA SER A 221 -10.48 17.13 1.44
C SER A 221 -10.64 17.86 2.79
N THR A 222 -10.32 17.18 3.90
CA THR A 222 -10.36 17.73 5.27
C THR A 222 -9.02 18.29 5.75
N ASN A 223 -7.93 18.12 4.99
CA ASN A 223 -6.54 18.45 5.38
C ASN A 223 -6.13 17.89 6.76
N THR A 224 -6.57 16.67 7.09
CA THR A 224 -6.31 16.04 8.38
C THR A 224 -4.97 15.28 8.37
N LEU A 225 -4.04 15.68 9.24
CA LEU A 225 -2.71 15.05 9.34
C LEU A 225 -2.48 14.34 10.68
N LYS A 226 -3.13 14.83 11.74
CA LYS A 226 -3.00 14.33 13.12
C LYS A 226 -4.35 13.82 13.62
N LEU A 227 -4.32 12.90 14.58
CA LEU A 227 -5.53 12.41 15.24
C LEU A 227 -6.38 13.55 15.85
N SER A 228 -5.74 14.55 16.46
CA SER A 228 -6.43 15.72 17.04
C SER A 228 -7.14 16.58 15.99
N THR A 229 -6.65 16.61 14.75
CA THR A 229 -7.33 17.34 13.66
C THR A 229 -8.53 16.55 13.12
N LEU A 230 -8.42 15.21 13.10
CA LEU A 230 -9.51 14.32 12.69
C LEU A 230 -10.70 14.40 13.65
N MET A 231 -10.41 14.51 14.95
CA MET A 231 -11.39 14.75 16.01
C MET A 231 -12.32 15.95 15.76
N THR A 232 -11.78 17.05 15.22
CA THR A 232 -12.57 18.26 14.92
C THR A 232 -13.28 18.21 13.56
N ALA A 233 -13.14 17.12 12.80
CA ALA A 233 -13.68 17.04 11.44
C ALA A 233 -15.20 16.82 11.43
N TRP A 234 -15.74 16.12 12.43
CA TRP A 234 -17.17 15.81 12.53
C TRP A 234 -18.06 17.06 12.50
N SER A 235 -17.67 18.09 13.25
CA SER A 235 -18.41 19.35 13.33
C SER A 235 -18.31 20.21 12.06
N LYS A 236 -17.37 19.90 11.16
CA LYS A 236 -17.18 20.64 9.88
C LYS A 236 -17.90 19.97 8.73
N ILE A 237 -17.72 18.66 8.56
CA ILE A 237 -18.23 17.89 7.41
C ILE A 237 -18.73 16.51 7.89
N PRO A 238 -19.87 16.45 8.59
CA PRO A 238 -20.39 15.20 9.15
C PRO A 238 -20.61 14.05 8.15
N PRO A 239 -21.13 14.26 6.91
CA PRO A 239 -21.36 13.13 5.99
C PRO A 239 -20.04 12.49 5.52
N LEU A 240 -19.00 13.29 5.32
CA LEU A 240 -17.69 12.78 4.92
C LEU A 240 -17.02 12.02 6.05
N THR A 241 -17.14 12.47 7.30
CA THR A 241 -16.56 11.76 8.44
C THR A 241 -17.28 10.44 8.72
N ALA A 242 -18.61 10.40 8.55
CA ALA A 242 -19.38 9.16 8.65
C ALA A 242 -18.98 8.14 7.57
N THR A 243 -18.79 8.58 6.34
CA THR A 243 -18.34 7.69 5.26
C THR A 243 -16.87 7.28 5.40
N LEU A 244 -16.00 8.19 5.86
CA LEU A 244 -14.61 7.87 6.19
C LEU A 244 -14.51 6.76 7.23
N MET A 245 -15.34 6.80 8.29
CA MET A 245 -15.42 5.72 9.27
C MET A 245 -15.70 4.37 8.60
N LEU A 246 -16.73 4.29 7.75
CA LEU A 246 -17.06 3.04 7.05
C LEU A 246 -15.91 2.55 6.16
N THR A 247 -15.17 3.45 5.50
CA THR A 247 -14.00 3.09 4.69
C THR A 247 -12.79 2.63 5.53
N LEU A 248 -12.62 3.14 6.76
CA LEU A 248 -11.58 2.67 7.68
C LEU A 248 -11.91 1.27 8.22
N LEU A 249 -13.19 1.00 8.49
CA LEU A 249 -13.67 -0.32 8.87
C LEU A 249 -13.57 -1.32 7.70
N SER A 250 -13.72 -0.86 6.46
CA SER A 250 -13.52 -1.71 5.30
C SER A 250 -12.05 -2.10 5.15
N LEU A 251 -11.10 -1.17 5.34
CA LEU A 251 -9.66 -1.51 5.41
C LEU A 251 -9.34 -2.49 6.56
N ALA A 252 -9.98 -2.35 7.72
CA ALA A 252 -9.85 -3.30 8.81
C ALA A 252 -10.36 -4.71 8.45
N GLY A 253 -11.22 -4.83 7.44
CA GLY A 253 -11.75 -6.09 6.95
C GLY A 253 -12.85 -6.67 7.83
N LEU A 254 -13.80 -5.83 8.25
CA LEU A 254 -14.99 -6.28 8.97
C LEU A 254 -16.10 -6.72 8.01
N PRO A 255 -16.80 -7.85 8.26
CA PRO A 255 -18.06 -8.14 7.58
C PRO A 255 -19.10 -7.08 8.00
N PRO A 256 -19.93 -6.50 7.11
CA PRO A 256 -20.28 -6.85 5.71
C PRO A 256 -19.52 -6.05 4.61
N LEU A 257 -18.36 -5.45 4.93
CA LEU A 257 -17.66 -4.53 4.03
C LEU A 257 -16.70 -5.24 3.07
N THR A 258 -16.34 -4.56 1.98
CA THR A 258 -15.54 -5.14 0.88
C THR A 258 -14.16 -5.65 1.29
N GLY A 259 -13.48 -4.98 2.22
CA GLY A 259 -12.13 -5.40 2.61
C GLY A 259 -12.10 -6.67 3.46
N PHE A 260 -13.25 -7.21 3.86
CA PHE A 260 -13.32 -8.58 4.42
C PHE A 260 -13.09 -9.65 3.34
N LEU A 261 -13.58 -9.41 2.11
CA LEU A 261 -13.49 -10.33 0.99
C LEU A 261 -12.07 -10.86 0.73
N PRO A 262 -11.01 -10.03 0.60
CA PRO A 262 -9.67 -10.54 0.33
C PRO A 262 -9.14 -11.41 1.48
N LYS A 263 -9.36 -11.00 2.73
CA LYS A 263 -8.88 -11.78 3.90
C LYS A 263 -9.59 -13.13 3.99
N TRP A 264 -10.90 -13.14 3.78
CA TRP A 264 -11.70 -14.36 3.79
C TRP A 264 -11.24 -15.35 2.72
N LEU A 265 -11.05 -14.89 1.48
CA LEU A 265 -10.59 -15.75 0.39
C LEU A 265 -9.15 -16.24 0.61
N ILE A 266 -8.24 -15.41 1.16
CA ILE A 266 -6.89 -15.84 1.52
C ILE A 266 -6.95 -16.99 2.53
N ILE A 267 -7.72 -16.83 3.61
CA ILE A 267 -7.87 -17.87 4.63
C ILE A 267 -8.41 -19.15 4.02
N GLN A 268 -9.41 -19.04 3.15
CA GLN A 268 -9.98 -20.20 2.46
C GLN A 268 -8.92 -20.95 1.64
N GLU A 269 -8.12 -20.26 0.84
CA GLU A 269 -7.05 -20.91 0.05
C GLU A 269 -5.95 -21.51 0.93
N LEU A 270 -5.54 -20.84 2.02
CA LEU A 270 -4.56 -21.39 2.95
C LEU A 270 -5.04 -22.67 3.63
N THR A 271 -6.32 -22.73 3.99
CA THR A 271 -6.91 -23.95 4.58
C THR A 271 -7.00 -25.09 3.59
N LYS A 272 -7.19 -24.82 2.29
CA LYS A 272 -7.16 -25.85 1.24
C LYS A 272 -5.76 -26.45 1.07
N GLN A 273 -4.70 -25.68 1.33
CA GLN A 273 -3.31 -26.11 1.25
C GLN A 273 -2.78 -26.69 2.58
N GLU A 274 -3.68 -27.06 3.51
CA GLU A 274 -3.37 -27.60 4.85
C GLU A 274 -2.58 -26.66 5.79
N LEU A 275 -2.42 -25.38 5.41
CA LEU A 275 -1.71 -24.36 6.19
C LEU A 275 -2.63 -23.68 7.21
N THR A 276 -3.37 -24.49 7.96
CA THR A 276 -4.25 -24.02 9.04
C THR A 276 -3.53 -23.23 10.15
N PRO A 277 -2.30 -23.57 10.61
CA PRO A 277 -1.65 -22.78 11.65
C PRO A 277 -1.22 -21.38 11.16
N THR A 278 -0.76 -21.24 9.91
CA THR A 278 -0.36 -19.93 9.40
C THR A 278 -1.59 -19.04 9.16
N ALA A 279 -2.69 -19.62 8.67
CA ALA A 279 -3.96 -18.92 8.49
C ALA A 279 -4.53 -18.37 9.81
N THR A 280 -4.47 -19.16 10.89
CA THR A 280 -4.94 -18.72 12.22
C THR A 280 -4.04 -17.63 12.79
N ILE A 281 -2.71 -17.75 12.68
CA ILE A 281 -1.77 -16.72 13.14
C ILE A 281 -2.03 -15.39 12.43
N ILE A 282 -2.11 -15.37 11.10
CA ILE A 282 -2.30 -14.10 10.38
C ILE A 282 -3.69 -13.50 10.61
N ALA A 283 -4.73 -14.32 10.76
CA ALA A 283 -6.06 -13.85 11.13
C ALA A 283 -6.05 -13.15 12.49
N LEU A 284 -5.43 -13.77 13.52
CA LEU A 284 -5.28 -13.15 14.84
C LEU A 284 -4.46 -11.86 14.79
N LEU A 285 -3.36 -11.85 14.02
CA LEU A 285 -2.54 -10.64 13.86
C LEU A 285 -3.31 -9.49 13.21
N SER A 286 -4.28 -9.78 12.33
CA SER A 286 -5.08 -8.74 11.69
C SER A 286 -5.99 -7.98 12.66
N LEU A 287 -6.31 -8.56 13.82
CA LEU A 287 -7.09 -7.89 14.88
C LEU A 287 -6.31 -6.72 15.51
N LEU A 288 -4.97 -6.79 15.55
CA LEU A 288 -4.13 -5.66 15.95
C LEU A 288 -4.32 -4.48 14.98
N GLY A 289 -4.41 -4.80 13.68
CA GLY A 289 -4.72 -3.81 12.64
C GLY A 289 -6.07 -3.14 12.87
N LEU A 290 -7.08 -3.95 13.15
CA LEU A 290 -8.44 -3.50 13.43
C LEU A 290 -8.51 -2.54 14.62
N PHE A 291 -7.70 -2.73 15.68
CA PHE A 291 -7.73 -1.84 16.83
C PHE A 291 -7.36 -0.39 16.50
N PHE A 292 -6.29 -0.14 15.73
CA PHE A 292 -5.93 1.25 15.40
C PHE A 292 -6.93 1.88 14.41
N TYR A 293 -7.58 1.08 13.57
CA TYR A 293 -8.67 1.55 12.72
C TYR A 293 -9.90 1.93 13.52
N LEU A 294 -10.29 1.12 14.51
CA LEU A 294 -11.35 1.46 15.46
C LEU A 294 -11.02 2.73 16.23
N ARG A 295 -9.76 2.92 16.67
CA ARG A 295 -9.32 4.15 17.31
C ARG A 295 -9.49 5.37 16.39
N LEU A 296 -9.14 5.26 15.10
CA LEU A 296 -9.35 6.33 14.13
C LEU A 296 -10.84 6.61 13.90
N ALA A 297 -11.65 5.57 13.73
CA ALA A 297 -13.10 5.66 13.58
C ALA A 297 -13.77 6.34 14.79
N TYR A 298 -13.37 5.94 16.00
CA TYR A 298 -13.81 6.50 17.26
C TYR A 298 -13.51 8.00 17.33
N CYS A 299 -12.28 8.38 17.00
CA CYS A 299 -11.89 9.78 16.95
C CYS A 299 -12.60 10.57 15.84
N ALA A 300 -12.95 9.94 14.72
CA ALA A 300 -13.58 10.64 13.61
C ALA A 300 -15.06 10.97 13.85
N THR A 301 -15.78 10.15 14.62
CA THR A 301 -17.25 10.16 14.63
C THR A 301 -17.91 9.96 15.98
N ILE A 302 -17.38 9.07 16.84
CA ILE A 302 -18.09 8.61 18.04
C ILE A 302 -17.91 9.62 19.19
N THR A 303 -16.73 10.21 19.31
CA THR A 303 -16.48 11.27 20.29
C THR A 303 -16.52 12.64 19.66
N ILE A 304 -17.16 13.58 20.34
CA ILE A 304 -17.16 14.99 19.97
C ILE A 304 -16.32 15.73 21.02
N PRO A 305 -15.01 15.94 20.79
CA PRO A 305 -14.18 16.71 21.70
C PRO A 305 -14.48 18.22 21.59
N PRO A 306 -14.02 19.02 22.58
CA PRO A 306 -14.26 20.46 22.57
C PRO A 306 -13.62 21.10 21.33
N ASN A 307 -14.45 21.84 20.58
CA ASN A 307 -13.99 22.63 19.44
C ASN A 307 -13.37 23.94 19.90
N ALA A 308 -12.41 24.45 19.12
CA ALA A 308 -11.87 25.79 19.35
C ALA A 308 -12.94 26.87 19.10
N ALA A 309 -12.87 27.97 19.84
CA ALA A 309 -13.81 29.09 19.73
C ALA A 309 -13.96 29.65 18.29
N ASN A 310 -12.91 29.52 17.47
CA ASN A 310 -12.90 29.97 16.07
C ASN A 310 -13.60 29.00 15.08
N HIS A 311 -14.28 27.95 15.56
CA HIS A 311 -14.92 26.95 14.68
C HIS A 311 -15.99 27.56 13.76
N MET A 312 -16.70 28.60 14.19
CA MET A 312 -17.73 29.27 13.37
C MET A 312 -17.18 29.79 12.03
N LYS A 313 -15.91 30.19 11.96
CA LYS A 313 -15.27 30.63 10.70
C LYS A 313 -15.07 29.49 9.68
N GLN A 314 -15.18 28.24 10.12
CA GLN A 314 -15.01 27.05 9.28
C GLN A 314 -16.34 26.51 8.75
N TRP A 315 -17.48 27.06 9.20
CA TRP A 315 -18.79 26.79 8.63
C TRP A 315 -18.91 27.49 7.28
N GLN A 316 -18.42 26.82 6.24
CA GLN A 316 -18.60 27.22 4.85
C GLN A 316 -19.75 26.43 4.24
N THR A 317 -20.68 27.13 3.60
CA THR A 317 -21.93 26.55 3.10
C THR A 317 -21.78 25.79 1.78
N SER A 318 -20.63 25.85 1.08
CA SER A 318 -20.55 25.44 -0.33
C SER A 318 -19.24 24.74 -0.75
N LYS A 319 -18.59 23.97 0.13
CA LYS A 319 -17.44 23.17 -0.30
C LYS A 319 -17.90 21.81 -0.83
N SER A 320 -18.09 21.71 -2.14
CA SER A 320 -18.41 20.44 -2.79
C SER A 320 -17.24 19.46 -2.69
N ILE A 321 -17.57 18.22 -2.33
CA ILE A 321 -16.64 17.11 -2.33
C ILE A 321 -16.55 16.59 -3.78
N ASN A 322 -15.34 16.25 -4.23
CA ASN A 322 -15.13 15.78 -5.59
C ASN A 322 -15.87 14.45 -5.83
N THR A 323 -16.57 14.32 -6.96
CA THR A 323 -17.39 13.15 -7.33
C THR A 323 -16.59 11.85 -7.37
N LEU A 324 -15.31 11.92 -7.74
CA LEU A 324 -14.41 10.75 -7.69
C LEU A 324 -14.35 10.13 -6.28
N THR A 325 -14.39 10.96 -5.25
CA THR A 325 -14.26 10.49 -3.87
C THR A 325 -15.51 9.77 -3.40
N SER A 326 -16.70 10.22 -3.81
CA SER A 326 -17.95 9.52 -3.48
C SER A 326 -18.02 8.16 -4.18
N ILE A 327 -17.60 8.09 -5.45
CA ILE A 327 -17.52 6.84 -6.22
C ILE A 327 -16.54 5.85 -5.56
N LEU A 328 -15.34 6.30 -5.18
CA LEU A 328 -14.36 5.44 -4.51
C LEU A 328 -14.87 4.94 -3.15
N ILE A 329 -15.53 5.80 -2.37
CA ILE A 329 -16.12 5.46 -1.08
C ILE A 329 -17.22 4.40 -1.25
N THR A 330 -18.16 4.60 -2.17
CA THR A 330 -19.28 3.67 -2.38
C THR A 330 -18.78 2.30 -2.83
N LEU A 331 -17.84 2.27 -3.77
CA LEU A 331 -17.18 1.03 -4.20
C LEU A 331 -16.48 0.34 -3.02
N SER A 332 -15.77 1.09 -2.16
CA SER A 332 -15.04 0.51 -1.02
C SER A 332 -15.93 -0.10 0.06
N ILE A 333 -17.23 0.18 0.04
CA ILE A 333 -18.20 -0.29 1.05
C ILE A 333 -19.07 -1.42 0.49
N MET A 334 -19.52 -1.32 -0.76
CA MET A 334 -20.63 -2.14 -1.28
C MET A 334 -20.26 -3.23 -2.31
N LEU A 335 -18.98 -3.47 -2.63
CA LEU A 335 -18.57 -4.55 -3.55
C LEU A 335 -18.73 -5.99 -3.02
N LEU A 336 -19.04 -6.22 -1.74
CA LEU A 336 -19.06 -7.58 -1.16
C LEU A 336 -20.07 -8.54 -1.84
N PRO A 337 -21.32 -8.13 -2.18
CA PRO A 337 -22.26 -8.99 -2.91
C PRO A 337 -21.79 -9.40 -4.31
N LEU A 338 -20.85 -8.65 -4.91
CA LEU A 338 -20.22 -8.96 -6.19
C LEU A 338 -19.02 -9.92 -6.05
N SER A 339 -18.87 -10.59 -4.90
CA SER A 339 -17.80 -11.56 -4.70
C SER A 339 -17.73 -12.69 -5.75
N PRO A 340 -18.85 -13.29 -6.24
CA PRO A 340 -18.72 -14.41 -7.17
C PRO A 340 -18.20 -13.97 -8.54
N THR A 341 -18.52 -12.74 -8.99
CA THR A 341 -18.06 -12.24 -10.29
C THR A 341 -16.59 -11.85 -10.26
N ILE A 342 -16.09 -11.32 -9.13
CA ILE A 342 -14.68 -10.96 -8.95
C ILE A 342 -13.76 -12.19 -9.08
N LEU A 343 -14.21 -13.36 -8.61
CA LEU A 343 -13.45 -14.61 -8.68
C LEU A 343 -13.33 -15.17 -10.11
N THR A 344 -14.32 -14.89 -10.97
CA THR A 344 -14.41 -15.45 -12.33
C THR A 344 -13.57 -14.73 -13.38
N ILE A 345 -13.06 -13.52 -13.08
CA ILE A 345 -12.22 -12.75 -14.02
C ILE A 345 -10.90 -13.52 -14.20
N PRO A 346 -10.50 -13.96 -15.40
CA PRO A 346 -9.39 -14.90 -15.64
C PRO A 346 -8.06 -14.48 -15.03
#